data_AF-A0A8X6FWP6-F1
#
_entry.id   AF-A0A8X6FWP6-F1
#
_cell.length_a   1.000
_cell.length_b   1.000
_cell.length_c   1.000
_cell.angle_alpha   90.00
_cell.angle_beta   90.00
_cell.angle_gamma   90.00
#
_symmetry.space_group_name_H-M   'P 1'
#
loop_
_entity.id
_entity.type
_entity.pdbx_description
1 polymer ?
#
loop_
_entity_poly.entity_id
_entity_poly.type
_entity_poly.pdbx_seq_one_letter_code
_entity_poly.pdbx_strand_id
1 'polypeptide(L)'
;MFKQRVCFKNGRYEVELPWKRDSNVLSDNLNLAKRRLGSLVINVQSDKVLHSEYCKVLKDCLAEGIIEEVTNPFISTNNPSVVSSPPSDNKKRISRNETANSV
;
A
#
# COMPACT_ATOMS: atom_id res chain seq x y z
N MET A 1 16.95 -13.94 11.12
CA MET A 1 16.23 -12.69 10.76
C MET A 1 15.08 -12.88 9.76
N PHE A 2 14.98 -13.96 8.95
CA PHE A 2 13.75 -14.27 8.17
C PHE A 2 12.86 -15.33 8.84
N LYS A 3 13.45 -16.48 9.25
CA LYS A 3 12.75 -17.61 9.88
C LYS A 3 11.94 -17.27 11.14
N GLN A 4 12.21 -16.14 11.78
CA GLN A 4 11.59 -15.72 13.04
C GLN A 4 10.24 -15.01 12.83
N ARG A 5 9.93 -14.59 11.60
CA ARG A 5 8.68 -13.91 11.21
C ARG A 5 7.76 -14.77 10.35
N VAL A 6 8.13 -16.04 10.16
CA VAL A 6 7.33 -17.05 9.47
C VAL A 6 6.53 -17.80 10.53
N CYS A 7 5.21 -17.79 10.43
CA CYS A 7 4.32 -18.58 11.27
C CYS A 7 3.48 -19.52 10.41
N PHE A 8 3.26 -20.76 10.87
CA PHE A 8 2.36 -21.69 10.21
C PHE A 8 0.99 -21.59 10.88
N LYS A 9 -0.01 -21.11 10.15
CA LYS A 9 -1.39 -20.92 10.65
C LYS A 9 -2.38 -21.41 9.61
N ASN A 10 -3.43 -22.10 10.06
CA ASN A 10 -4.52 -22.58 9.20
C ASN A 10 -4.04 -23.32 7.93
N GLY A 11 -2.99 -24.13 8.04
CA GLY A 11 -2.46 -24.92 6.93
C GLY A 11 -1.57 -24.15 5.94
N ARG A 12 -1.23 -22.89 6.20
CA ARG A 12 -0.36 -22.07 5.34
C ARG A 12 0.75 -21.37 6.13
N TYR A 13 1.86 -21.10 5.46
CA TYR A 13 2.91 -20.24 6.01
C TYR A 13 2.54 -18.77 5.78
N GLU A 14 2.44 -18.02 6.86
CA GLU A 14 2.28 -16.57 6.84
C GLU A 14 3.61 -15.93 7.24
N VAL A 15 4.06 -14.95 6.46
CA VAL A 15 5.31 -14.22 6.71
C VAL A 15 4.98 -12.74 6.86
N GLU A 16 5.44 -12.14 7.96
CA GLU A 16 5.38 -10.69 8.10
C GLU A 16 6.27 -10.06 7.03
N LEU A 17 5.69 -9.17 6.22
CA LEU A 17 6.45 -8.38 5.27
C LEU A 17 7.55 -7.59 6.01
N PRO A 18 8.76 -7.49 5.46
CA PRO A 18 9.89 -6.86 6.13
C PRO A 18 9.79 -5.34 6.09
N TRP A 19 8.67 -4.78 6.55
CA TRP A 19 8.47 -3.35 6.68
C TRP A 19 9.38 -2.80 7.78
N LYS A 20 9.94 -1.62 7.52
CA LYS A 20 10.67 -0.86 8.53
C LYS A 20 9.66 -0.34 9.55
N ARG A 21 9.83 -0.72 10.82
CA ARG A 21 8.91 -0.31 11.91
C ARG A 21 8.97 1.18 12.20
N ASP A 22 10.13 1.79 11.93
CA ASP A 22 10.39 3.22 12.10
C ASP A 22 10.37 3.91 10.72
N SER A 23 9.25 3.82 10.01
CA SER A 23 9.05 4.64 8.83
C SER A 23 8.74 6.06 9.27
N ASN A 24 9.67 6.98 9.02
CA ASN A 24 9.37 8.40 9.11
C ASN A 24 8.21 8.71 8.16
N VAL A 25 7.29 9.59 8.58
CA VAL A 25 6.25 10.11 7.70
C VAL A 25 6.95 10.79 6.52
N LEU A 26 6.80 10.23 5.32
CA LEU A 26 7.34 10.82 4.09
C LEU A 26 6.66 12.17 3.86
N SER A 27 7.40 13.13 3.33
CA SER A 27 6.84 14.42 2.92
C SER A 27 5.77 14.22 1.85
N ASP A 28 4.74 15.06 1.87
CA ASP A 28 3.71 15.06 0.84
C ASP A 28 4.32 15.39 -0.53
N ASN A 29 4.28 14.41 -1.43
CA ASN A 29 4.79 14.52 -2.80
C ASN A 29 3.66 14.65 -3.83
N LEU A 30 2.41 14.88 -3.42
CA LEU A 30 1.25 14.93 -4.30
C LEU A 30 1.41 15.96 -5.42
N ASN A 31 1.85 17.17 -5.09
CA ASN A 31 2.05 18.22 -6.08
C ASN A 31 3.15 17.90 -7.09
N LEU A 32 4.24 17.28 -6.62
CA LEU A 32 5.32 16.84 -7.50
C LEU A 32 4.84 15.71 -8.43
N ALA A 33 4.08 14.75 -7.89
CA ALA A 33 3.48 13.66 -8.66
C ALA A 33 2.52 14.18 -9.72
N LYS A 34 1.62 15.12 -9.39
CA LYS A 34 0.71 15.75 -10.35
C LYS A 34 1.46 16.44 -11.49
N ARG A 35 2.53 17.18 -11.18
CA ARG A 35 3.38 17.82 -12.20
C ARG A 35 4.05 16.80 -13.12
N ARG A 36 4.66 15.76 -12.54
CA ARG A 36 5.30 14.68 -13.30
C ARG A 36 4.31 13.96 -14.21
N LEU A 37 3.10 13.70 -13.71
CA LEU A 37 2.03 13.09 -14.49
C LEU A 37 1.65 13.97 -15.67
N GLY A 38 1.45 15.27 -15.47
CA GLY A 38 1.14 16.20 -16.56
C GLY A 38 2.21 16.21 -17.65
N SER A 39 3.49 16.29 -17.27
CA SER A 39 4.60 16.21 -18.25
C SER A 39 4.64 14.88 -18.99
N LEU A 40 4.40 13.76 -18.29
CA LEU A 40 4.37 12.44 -18.90
C LEU A 40 3.25 12.34 -19.95
N VAL A 41 2.05 12.82 -19.61
CA VAL A 41 0.91 12.81 -20.54
C VAL A 41 1.23 13.60 -21.82
N ILE A 42 1.80 14.79 -21.68
CA ILE A 42 2.21 15.62 -22.84
C ILE A 42 3.23 14.87 -23.71
N ASN A 43 4.24 14.26 -23.09
CA ASN A 43 5.28 13.54 -23.81
C ASN A 43 4.72 12.32 -24.56
N VAL A 44 3.86 11.54 -23.91
CA VAL A 44 3.22 10.37 -24.54
C VAL A 44 2.33 10.81 -25.70
N GLN A 45 1.56 11.89 -25.55
CA GLN A 45 0.69 12.40 -26.63
C GLN A 45 1.46 13.00 -27.81
N SER A 46 2.69 13.47 -27.59
CA SER A 46 3.52 14.05 -28.65
C SER A 46 3.93 13.01 -29.71
N ASP A 47 4.13 11.76 -29.31
CA ASP A 47 4.37 10.64 -30.22
C ASP A 47 3.07 9.88 -30.47
N LYS A 48 2.50 10.07 -31.67
CA LYS A 48 1.22 9.48 -32.06
C LYS A 48 1.26 7.94 -32.10
N VAL A 49 2.39 7.35 -32.45
CA VAL A 49 2.53 5.88 -32.54
C VAL A 49 2.55 5.30 -31.14
N LEU A 50 3.40 5.86 -30.28
CA LEU A 50 3.51 5.45 -28.88
C LEU A 50 2.17 5.62 -28.14
N HIS A 51 1.51 6.76 -28.33
CA HIS A 51 0.21 7.03 -27.73
C HIS A 51 -0.84 5.98 -28.13
N SER A 52 -0.89 5.61 -29.42
CA SER A 52 -1.83 4.61 -29.93
C SER A 52 -1.63 3.24 -29.27
N GLU A 53 -0.38 2.78 -29.16
CA GLU A 53 -0.06 1.50 -28.51
C GLU A 53 -0.45 1.51 -27.03
N TYR A 54 -0.16 2.61 -26.31
CA TYR A 54 -0.59 2.76 -24.93
C TYR A 54 -2.11 2.71 -24.78
N CYS A 55 -2.86 3.42 -25.63
CA CYS A 55 -4.32 3.38 -25.61
C CYS A 55 -4.87 1.98 -25.89
N LYS A 56 -4.21 1.20 -26.74
CA LYS A 56 -4.60 -0.19 -27.01
C LYS A 56 -4.43 -1.06 -25.76
N VAL A 57 -3.27 -1.02 -25.13
CA VAL A 57 -2.99 -1.78 -23.90
C VAL A 57 -3.99 -1.43 -22.78
N LEU A 58 -4.31 -0.15 -22.62
CA LEU A 58 -5.30 0.27 -21.61
C LEU A 58 -6.69 -0.30 -21.89
N LYS A 59 -7.11 -0.39 -23.15
CA LYS A 59 -8.40 -1.01 -23.52
C LYS A 59 -8.39 -2.52 -23.26
N ASP A 60 -7.28 -3.19 -23.54
CA ASP A 60 -7.13 -4.62 -23.26
C ASP A 60 -7.22 -4.88 -21.75
N CYS A 61 -6.49 -4.11 -20.93
CA CYS A 61 -6.58 -4.17 -19.47
C CYS A 61 -8.00 -3.90 -18.94
N LEU A 62 -8.73 -2.97 -19.58
CA LEU A 62 -10.12 -2.66 -19.21
C LEU A 62 -11.05 -3.82 -19.57
N ALA A 63 -10.85 -4.46 -20.73
CA ALA A 63 -11.61 -5.62 -21.17
C ALA A 63 -11.34 -6.85 -20.30
N GLU A 64 -10.10 -7.02 -19.83
CA GLU A 64 -9.70 -8.07 -18.89
C GLU A 64 -10.14 -7.79 -17.43
N GLY A 65 -10.67 -6.60 -17.15
CA GLY A 65 -11.09 -6.21 -15.80
C GLY A 65 -9.92 -5.97 -14.83
N ILE A 66 -8.71 -5.73 -15.35
CA ILE A 66 -7.52 -5.36 -14.55
C ILE A 66 -7.66 -3.93 -14.03
N ILE A 67 -8.25 -3.05 -14.84
CA ILE A 67 -8.51 -1.66 -14.49
C ILE A 67 -10.01 -1.35 -14.62
N GLU A 68 -10.47 -0.34 -13.89
CA GLU A 68 -11.85 0.15 -13.93
C GLU A 68 -11.88 1.66 -14.18
N GLU A 69 -12.96 2.14 -14.79
CA GLU A 69 -13.18 3.58 -14.99
C GLU A 69 -13.79 4.19 -13.72
N VAL A 70 -13.08 5.16 -13.15
CA VAL A 70 -13.51 5.83 -11.91
C VAL A 70 -14.54 6.90 -12.25
N THR A 71 -15.82 6.65 -11.94
CA THR A 71 -16.93 7.58 -12.24
C THR A 71 -16.97 8.80 -11.32
N ASN A 72 -16.35 8.74 -10.13
CA ASN A 72 -16.30 9.85 -9.20
C ASN A 72 -14.87 10.10 -8.70
N PRO A 73 -14.24 11.23 -9.05
CA PRO A 73 -12.86 11.53 -8.68
C PRO A 73 -12.65 11.76 -7.16
N PHE A 74 -13.73 11.89 -6.39
CA PHE A 74 -13.70 12.04 -4.92
C PHE A 74 -14.05 10.75 -4.17
N ILE A 75 -14.45 9.68 -4.86
CA ILE A 75 -14.54 8.36 -4.25
C ILE A 75 -13.11 7.82 -4.19
N SER A 76 -12.42 8.12 -3.08
CA SER A 76 -11.46 7.16 -2.55
C SER A 76 -12.22 5.85 -2.45
N THR A 77 -11.83 4.81 -3.18
CA THR A 77 -12.36 3.47 -2.98
C THR A 77 -11.94 3.01 -1.58
N ASN A 78 -12.63 3.54 -0.58
CA ASN A 78 -12.80 2.95 0.72
C ASN A 78 -13.66 1.69 0.49
N ASN A 79 -13.06 0.67 -0.12
CA ASN A 79 -13.51 -0.69 0.01
C ASN A 79 -12.77 -1.28 1.22
N PRO A 80 -13.39 -1.30 2.43
CA PRO A 80 -12.79 -1.91 3.62
C PRO A 80 -12.70 -3.46 3.55
N SER A 81 -12.99 -4.09 2.42
CA SER A 81 -13.13 -5.55 2.35
C SER A 81 -11.83 -6.33 2.12
N VAL A 82 -10.67 -5.68 1.87
CA VAL A 82 -9.38 -6.40 1.76
C VAL A 82 -8.22 -5.61 2.41
N VAL A 83 -8.37 -5.18 3.65
CA VAL A 83 -7.23 -5.22 4.59
C VAL A 83 -7.78 -5.28 6.01
N SER A 84 -7.87 -6.49 6.57
CA SER A 84 -7.92 -6.65 8.02
C SER A 84 -6.54 -6.26 8.54
N SER A 85 -6.32 -4.97 8.76
CA SER A 85 -5.28 -4.53 9.69
C SER A 85 -5.49 -5.30 11.00
N PRO A 86 -4.45 -5.93 11.58
CA PRO A 86 -4.59 -6.60 12.86
C PRO A 86 -5.04 -5.56 13.90
N PRO A 87 -5.82 -5.97 14.92
CA PRO A 87 -6.28 -5.04 15.93
C PRO A 87 -5.06 -4.37 16.55
N SER A 88 -5.08 -3.04 16.57
CA SER A 88 -4.15 -2.26 17.38
C SER A 88 -4.47 -2.60 18.83
N ASP A 89 -3.78 -3.62 19.36
CA ASP A 89 -3.86 -3.95 20.77
C ASP A 89 -3.26 -2.79 21.56
N ASN A 90 -4.19 -2.03 22.12
CA ASN A 90 -3.98 -0.95 23.05
C ASN A 90 -2.96 -1.37 24.11
N LYS A 91 -1.90 -0.56 24.23
CA LYS A 91 -0.84 -0.67 25.24
C LYS A 91 -1.42 -0.97 26.63
N LYS A 92 -1.34 -2.22 27.10
CA LYS A 92 -1.20 -2.50 28.54
C LYS A 92 0.29 -2.56 28.86
N ARG A 93 0.81 -1.38 29.20
CA ARG A 93 2.07 -1.20 29.91
C ARG A 93 1.97 -1.96 31.24
N ILE A 94 2.46 -3.20 31.28
CA ILE A 94 2.72 -3.87 32.55
C ILE A 94 3.91 -3.14 33.16
N SER A 95 3.61 -2.29 34.13
CA SER A 95 4.57 -1.70 35.05
C SER A 95 5.22 -2.82 35.85
N ARG A 96 6.51 -3.07 35.64
CA ARG A 96 7.34 -3.80 36.62
C ARG A 96 7.56 -2.83 37.77
N ASN A 97 6.76 -2.95 38.84
CA ASN A 97 7.18 -2.42 40.12
C ASN A 97 8.16 -3.40 40.75
N GLU A 98 9.29 -2.85 41.14
CA GLU A 98 10.30 -3.47 41.98
C GLU A 98 9.66 -3.97 43.28
N THR A 99 10.07 -5.16 43.72
CA THR A 99 10.02 -5.50 45.14
C THR A 99 11.33 -6.17 45.46
N ALA A 100 12.29 -5.34 45.85
CA ALA A 100 13.34 -5.75 46.76
C ALA A 100 12.77 -5.76 48.20
N ASN A 101 13.20 -6.78 48.95
CA ASN A 101 13.33 -6.86 50.41
C ASN A 101 12.32 -7.67 51.25
N SER A 102 12.97 -8.40 52.19
CA SER A 102 12.50 -9.10 53.40
C SER A 102 11.79 -10.44 53.19
N VAL A 103 12.23 -11.57 53.75
CA VAL A 103 13.03 -11.86 54.96
C VAL A 103 13.90 -13.10 54.73
#